data_AF-A0A7S3C6Y2-F1
#
_entry.id   AF-A0A7S3C6Y2-F1
#
_cell.length_a   1.000
_cell.length_b   1.000
_cell.length_c   1.000
_cell.angle_alpha   90.00
_cell.angle_beta   90.00
_cell.angle_gamma   90.00
#
_symmetry.space_group_name_H-M   'P 1'
#
loop_
_entity.id
_entity.type
_entity.pdbx_description
1 polymer ?
#
loop_
_entity_poly.entity_id
_entity_poly.type
_entity_poly.pdbx_seq_one_letter_code
_entity_poly.pdbx_strand_id
1 'polypeptide(L)'
;GGDADQIKFVMLNAATHFEALVREAHAVVLAGGTLQPLEDLFLQVMPTVDRAGVRTLSCGHVINRKNLLTLTIPKGPTGRSFEFVHSKRGDPEMMLDLGRLIVNACKVVPDGVVCFFPSYKYAEEVSALWSRRGILGQIGQKKVVFGEPKAADEVESVLARYKAQIESESDPRGAILFCVVGGKMSEGINFSDRLGRCVVLAGLPYPNIYDQELNERLRYLNEVSAGRP
;
A
#
# COMPACT_ATOMS: atom_id res chain seq x y z
N GLY A 1 -23.30 -10.13 -18.57
CA GLY A 1 -22.24 -10.69 -19.42
C GLY A 1 -21.61 -11.78 -18.62
N GLY A 2 -21.70 -13.03 -19.09
CA GLY A 2 -21.29 -14.20 -18.32
C GLY A 2 -19.79 -14.18 -18.07
N ASP A 3 -19.40 -14.44 -16.83
CA ASP A 3 -18.06 -14.91 -16.54
C ASP A 3 -17.87 -16.20 -17.35
N ALA A 4 -16.91 -16.19 -18.27
CA ALA A 4 -16.52 -17.39 -18.97
C ALA A 4 -15.92 -18.37 -17.96
N ASP A 5 -16.31 -19.64 -18.03
CA ASP A 5 -15.68 -20.69 -17.24
C ASP A 5 -14.17 -20.67 -17.50
N GLN A 6 -13.39 -20.30 -16.47
CA GLN A 6 -11.94 -20.15 -16.56
C GLN A 6 -11.25 -21.23 -15.73
N ILE A 7 -10.25 -21.87 -16.32
CA ILE A 7 -9.32 -22.73 -15.60
C ILE A 7 -8.02 -21.95 -15.41
N LYS A 8 -7.55 -21.85 -14.16
CA LYS A 8 -6.30 -21.17 -13.80
C LYS A 8 -5.34 -22.18 -13.17
N PHE A 9 -4.12 -22.28 -13.70
CA PHE A 9 -3.02 -23.01 -13.08
C PHE A 9 -2.25 -22.06 -12.17
N VAL A 10 -2.10 -22.43 -10.90
CA VAL A 10 -1.38 -21.63 -9.90
C VAL A 10 -0.24 -22.46 -9.32
N MET A 11 0.95 -21.86 -9.27
CA MET A 11 2.12 -22.45 -8.63
C MET A 11 2.12 -22.12 -7.13
N LEU A 12 1.93 -23.12 -6.29
CA LEU A 12 1.91 -22.95 -4.82
C LEU A 12 3.31 -23.01 -4.20
N ASN A 13 4.24 -23.70 -4.84
CA ASN A 13 5.62 -23.88 -4.36
C ASN A 13 6.63 -23.12 -5.24
N ALA A 14 7.02 -21.92 -4.81
CA ALA A 14 8.05 -21.14 -5.50
C ALA A 14 9.48 -21.63 -5.20
N ALA A 15 9.67 -22.47 -4.19
CA ALA A 15 10.99 -22.90 -3.73
C ALA A 15 11.75 -23.73 -4.78
N THR A 16 11.04 -24.51 -5.60
CA THR A 16 11.65 -25.37 -6.63
C THR A 16 12.47 -24.58 -7.63
N HIS A 17 12.04 -23.37 -7.98
CA HIS A 17 12.77 -22.49 -8.88
C HIS A 17 14.01 -21.87 -8.23
N PHE A 18 13.88 -21.48 -6.96
CA PHE A 18 15.00 -20.91 -6.21
C PHE A 18 16.06 -21.95 -5.85
N GLU A 19 15.67 -23.20 -5.62
CA GLU A 19 16.60 -24.29 -5.33
C GLU A 19 17.59 -24.52 -6.48
N ALA A 20 17.12 -24.52 -7.72
CA ALA A 20 17.99 -24.61 -8.90
C ALA A 20 19.00 -23.44 -8.94
N LEU A 21 18.52 -22.22 -8.69
CA LEU A 21 19.35 -21.01 -8.69
C LEU A 21 20.41 -21.05 -7.59
N VAL A 22 20.04 -21.45 -6.38
CA VAL A 22 20.97 -21.56 -5.24
C VAL A 22 22.01 -22.64 -5.48
N ARG A 23 21.63 -23.76 -6.11
CA ARG A 23 22.54 -24.88 -6.41
C ARG A 23 23.57 -24.54 -7.50
N GLU A 24 23.16 -23.79 -8.52
CA GLU A 24 24.00 -23.49 -9.69
C GLU A 24 24.90 -22.26 -9.48
N ALA A 25 24.47 -21.30 -8.67
CA ALA A 25 25.24 -20.09 -8.40
C ALA A 25 26.39 -20.35 -7.41
N HIS A 26 27.55 -19.73 -7.66
CA HIS A 26 28.65 -19.72 -6.69
C HIS A 26 28.28 -18.97 -5.39
N ALA A 27 27.51 -17.88 -5.52
CA ALA A 27 26.99 -17.11 -4.41
C ALA A 27 25.69 -16.39 -4.82
N VAL A 28 24.73 -16.31 -3.91
CA VAL A 28 23.46 -15.59 -4.09
C VAL A 28 23.40 -14.42 -3.11
N VAL A 29 23.16 -13.21 -3.63
CA VAL A 29 23.00 -12.00 -2.82
C VAL A 29 21.58 -11.49 -3.00
N LEU A 30 20.81 -11.46 -1.90
CA LEU A 30 19.48 -10.86 -1.86
C LEU A 30 19.59 -9.49 -1.19
N ALA A 31 19.18 -8.45 -1.89
CA ALA A 31 19.21 -7.08 -1.41
C ALA A 31 17.83 -6.43 -1.61
N GLY A 32 17.30 -5.80 -0.57
CA GLY A 32 16.03 -5.11 -0.63
C GLY A 32 15.76 -4.32 0.66
N GLY A 33 15.06 -3.19 0.53
CA GLY A 33 14.78 -2.29 1.65
C GLY A 33 13.69 -2.78 2.61
N THR A 34 12.91 -3.79 2.21
CA THR A 34 11.72 -4.29 2.93
C THR A 34 11.69 -5.82 3.03
N LEU A 35 12.85 -6.49 2.98
CA LEU A 35 12.95 -7.97 2.99
C LEU A 35 12.57 -8.63 4.31
N GLN A 36 12.32 -7.88 5.38
CA GLN A 36 11.94 -8.45 6.67
C GLN A 36 10.44 -8.74 6.74
N PRO A 37 10.03 -9.84 7.41
CA PRO A 37 10.85 -10.82 8.14
C PRO A 37 11.55 -11.83 7.20
N LEU A 38 12.81 -12.16 7.48
CA LEU A 38 13.59 -13.09 6.64
C LEU A 38 13.13 -14.53 6.81
N GLU A 39 12.55 -14.87 7.95
CA GLU A 39 12.03 -16.19 8.29
C GLU A 39 11.04 -16.68 7.23
N ASP A 40 10.11 -15.81 6.81
CA ASP A 40 9.11 -16.10 5.79
C ASP A 40 9.74 -16.37 4.43
N LEU A 41 10.72 -15.55 4.04
CA LEU A 41 11.47 -15.71 2.79
C LEU A 41 12.09 -17.10 2.71
N PHE A 42 12.79 -17.52 3.77
CA PHE A 42 13.41 -18.82 3.77
C PHE A 42 12.40 -19.97 3.89
N LEU A 43 11.32 -19.82 4.66
CA LEU A 43 10.29 -20.86 4.76
C LEU A 43 9.60 -21.12 3.42
N GLN A 44 9.29 -20.06 2.68
CA GLN A 44 8.49 -20.10 1.45
C GLN A 44 9.33 -20.28 0.17
N VAL A 45 10.53 -19.71 0.13
CA VAL A 45 11.32 -19.58 -1.11
C VAL A 45 12.65 -20.33 -1.06
N MET A 46 13.28 -20.45 0.10
CA MET A 46 14.59 -21.11 0.24
C MET A 46 14.64 -22.10 1.41
N PRO A 47 13.72 -23.09 1.47
CA PRO A 47 13.58 -23.97 2.61
C PRO A 47 14.74 -24.95 2.78
N THR A 48 15.45 -25.26 1.70
CA THR A 48 16.58 -26.20 1.68
C THR A 48 17.92 -25.54 2.00
N VAL A 49 17.95 -24.21 2.14
CA VAL A 49 19.18 -23.46 2.44
C VAL A 49 19.53 -23.61 3.91
N ASP A 50 20.74 -24.10 4.17
CA ASP A 50 21.32 -24.13 5.52
C ASP A 50 21.52 -22.71 6.05
N ARG A 51 20.85 -22.42 7.17
CA ARG A 51 20.89 -21.11 7.81
C ARG A 51 22.25 -20.78 8.41
N ALA A 52 23.05 -21.78 8.76
CA ALA A 52 24.37 -21.56 9.35
C ALA A 52 25.35 -20.88 8.37
N GLY A 53 25.16 -21.09 7.06
CA GLY A 53 25.96 -20.47 6.00
C GLY A 53 25.47 -19.09 5.56
N VAL A 54 24.30 -18.64 6.02
CA VAL A 54 23.69 -17.38 5.59
C VAL A 54 24.29 -16.21 6.37
N ARG A 55 24.79 -15.21 5.65
CA ARG A 55 25.19 -13.92 6.22
C ARG A 55 24.12 -12.88 5.96
N THR A 56 23.62 -12.27 7.01
CA THR A 56 22.64 -11.17 6.93
C THR A 56 23.31 -9.86 7.30
N LEU A 57 23.12 -8.84 6.46
CA LEU A 57 23.50 -7.47 6.75
C LEU A 57 22.24 -6.61 6.71
N SER A 58 21.94 -5.92 7.82
CA SER A 58 20.90 -4.89 7.85
C SER A 58 21.58 -3.55 8.10
N CYS A 59 21.48 -2.66 7.13
CA CYS A 59 21.93 -1.29 7.31
C CYS A 59 20.89 -0.53 8.14
N GLY A 60 21.36 0.29 9.06
CA GLY A 60 20.47 1.20 9.80
C GLY A 60 19.71 2.13 8.85
N HIS A 61 18.60 2.68 9.35
CA HIS A 61 17.77 3.58 8.57
C HIS A 61 18.58 4.83 8.16
N VAL A 62 18.71 5.08 6.85
CA VAL A 62 19.48 6.22 6.31
C VAL A 62 18.89 7.56 6.77
N ILE A 63 17.57 7.60 6.97
CA ILE A 63 16.87 8.78 7.45
C ILE A 63 16.88 8.78 8.98
N ASN A 64 17.31 9.89 9.57
CA ASN A 64 17.28 10.09 11.01
C ASN A 64 15.83 9.98 11.54
N ARG A 65 15.63 9.29 12.67
CA ARG A 65 14.30 9.14 13.31
C ARG A 65 13.58 10.47 13.55
N LYS A 66 14.30 11.57 13.77
CA LYS A 66 13.70 12.90 13.93
C LYS A 66 12.99 13.43 12.67
N ASN A 67 13.28 12.85 11.51
CA ASN A 67 12.68 13.22 10.22
C ASN A 67 11.52 12.28 9.83
N LEU A 68 11.18 11.29 10.66
CA LEU A 68 10.10 10.33 10.39
C LEU A 68 9.20 10.18 11.62
N LEU A 69 7.91 10.47 11.45
CA LEU A 69 6.90 10.26 12.48
C LEU A 69 5.88 9.25 11.98
N THR A 70 5.79 8.12 12.67
CA THR A 70 4.78 7.09 12.41
C THR A 70 3.72 7.12 13.50
N LEU A 71 2.46 7.25 13.10
CA LEU A 71 1.32 7.33 14.02
C LEU A 71 0.27 6.29 13.65
N THR A 72 -0.26 5.60 14.66
CA THR A 72 -1.49 4.81 14.52
C THR A 72 -2.65 5.62 15.06
N ILE A 73 -3.65 5.87 14.22
CA ILE A 73 -4.82 6.69 14.57
C ILE A 73 -6.02 5.74 14.71
N PRO A 74 -6.38 5.32 15.94
CA PRO A 74 -7.46 4.36 16.15
C PRO A 74 -8.86 5.00 16.12
N LYS A 75 -8.95 6.33 16.26
CA LYS A 75 -10.21 7.05 16.31
C LYS A 75 -10.16 8.33 15.48
N GLY A 76 -11.26 8.65 14.81
CA GLY A 76 -11.39 9.89 14.05
C GLY A 76 -11.73 11.10 14.91
N PRO A 77 -11.78 12.30 14.31
CA PRO A 77 -12.06 13.56 15.01
C PRO A 77 -13.37 13.60 15.80
N THR A 78 -14.38 12.80 15.43
CA THR A 78 -15.64 12.70 16.21
C THR A 78 -15.57 11.69 17.36
N GLY A 79 -14.43 11.04 17.58
CA GLY A 79 -14.24 10.00 18.58
C GLY A 79 -14.68 8.60 18.15
N ARG A 80 -15.16 8.45 16.90
CA ARG A 80 -15.54 7.14 16.32
C ARG A 80 -14.30 6.29 16.09
N SER A 81 -14.40 4.98 16.36
CA SER A 81 -13.33 4.02 16.09
C SER A 81 -13.14 3.81 14.59
N PHE A 82 -11.89 3.78 14.14
CA PHE A 82 -11.54 3.38 12.78
C PHE A 82 -11.39 1.85 12.70
N GLU A 83 -12.34 1.22 12.03
CA GLU A 83 -12.38 -0.23 11.81
C GLU A 83 -12.54 -0.52 10.32
N PHE A 84 -11.43 -0.58 9.60
CA PHE A 84 -11.42 -0.79 8.14
C PHE A 84 -11.58 -2.26 7.70
N VAL A 85 -12.15 -3.11 8.57
CA VAL A 85 -12.51 -4.49 8.22
C VAL A 85 -13.65 -4.53 7.21
N HIS A 86 -13.72 -5.57 6.37
CA HIS A 86 -14.68 -5.64 5.25
C HIS A 86 -16.13 -5.36 5.67
N SER A 87 -16.55 -5.85 6.83
CA SER A 87 -17.91 -5.69 7.35
C SER A 87 -18.24 -4.27 7.83
N LYS A 88 -17.24 -3.49 8.24
CA LYS A 88 -17.42 -2.16 8.86
C LYS A 88 -16.95 -1.02 7.97
N ARG A 89 -16.07 -1.27 7.00
CA ARG A 89 -15.52 -0.24 6.11
C ARG A 89 -16.59 0.53 5.33
N GLY A 90 -17.71 -0.09 5.03
CA GLY A 90 -18.86 0.53 4.35
C GLY A 90 -19.63 1.58 5.16
N ASP A 91 -19.32 1.77 6.45
CA ASP A 91 -20.01 2.73 7.33
C ASP A 91 -19.76 4.19 6.87
N PRO A 92 -20.80 4.90 6.38
CA PRO A 92 -20.64 6.25 5.85
C PRO A 92 -20.09 7.24 6.88
N GLU A 93 -20.46 7.11 8.14
CA GLU A 93 -20.01 8.05 9.18
C GLU A 93 -18.53 7.84 9.52
N MET A 94 -18.03 6.60 9.43
CA MET A 94 -16.59 6.31 9.54
C MET A 94 -15.82 6.90 8.35
N MET A 95 -16.34 6.74 7.12
CA MET A 95 -15.74 7.37 5.94
C MET A 95 -15.70 8.90 6.07
N LEU A 96 -16.74 9.53 6.62
CA LEU A 96 -16.76 10.97 6.87
C LEU A 96 -15.74 11.38 7.93
N ASP A 97 -15.57 10.58 8.99
CA ASP A 97 -14.58 10.88 10.03
C ASP A 97 -13.14 10.76 9.50
N LEU A 98 -12.89 9.80 8.61
CA LEU A 98 -11.64 9.73 7.85
C LEU A 98 -11.42 10.99 7.00
N GLY A 99 -12.47 11.47 6.34
CA GLY A 99 -12.40 12.71 5.56
C GLY A 99 -12.08 13.94 6.43
N ARG A 100 -12.67 14.04 7.64
CA ARG A 100 -12.35 15.10 8.61
C ARG A 100 -10.90 15.04 9.07
N LEU A 101 -10.38 13.83 9.31
CA LEU A 101 -8.98 13.63 9.64
C LEU A 101 -8.07 14.14 8.52
N ILE A 102 -8.36 13.78 7.26
CA ILE A 102 -7.58 14.19 6.10
C ILE A 102 -7.66 15.69 5.87
N VAL A 103 -8.83 16.32 6.05
CA VAL A 103 -8.96 17.79 6.02
C VAL A 103 -8.04 18.45 7.04
N ASN A 104 -7.96 17.92 8.26
CA ASN A 104 -7.06 18.44 9.30
C ASN A 104 -5.59 18.22 8.93
N ALA A 105 -5.23 17.06 8.40
CA ALA A 105 -3.88 16.79 7.91
C ALA A 105 -3.48 17.76 6.77
N CYS A 106 -4.35 17.96 5.78
CA CYS A 106 -4.12 18.88 4.66
C CYS A 106 -3.93 20.34 5.07
N LYS A 107 -4.46 20.75 6.24
CA LYS A 107 -4.26 22.11 6.78
C LYS A 107 -2.86 22.33 7.36
N VAL A 108 -2.21 21.28 7.87
CA VAL A 108 -0.94 21.39 8.60
C VAL A 108 0.25 20.85 7.82
N VAL A 109 0.03 19.86 6.94
CA VAL A 109 1.09 19.26 6.14
C VAL A 109 1.39 20.15 4.93
N PRO A 110 2.63 20.60 4.70
CA PRO A 110 3.01 21.34 3.49
C PRO A 110 3.07 20.42 2.26
N ASP A 111 3.10 20.99 1.06
CA ASP A 111 3.37 20.26 -0.19
C ASP A 111 2.47 19.03 -0.47
N GLY A 112 3.04 17.84 -0.64
CA GLY A 112 2.34 16.61 -1.03
C GLY A 112 1.79 15.77 0.13
N VAL A 113 0.53 15.35 0.00
CA VAL A 113 -0.11 14.33 0.84
C VAL A 113 -0.49 13.15 -0.06
N VAL A 114 -0.19 11.92 0.33
CA VAL A 114 -0.61 10.72 -0.42
C VAL A 114 -1.51 9.88 0.49
N CYS A 115 -2.73 9.56 0.04
CA CYS A 115 -3.65 8.70 0.78
C CYS A 115 -3.87 7.40 0.02
N PHE A 116 -3.50 6.28 0.66
CA PHE A 116 -3.69 4.95 0.13
C PHE A 116 -4.97 4.31 0.68
N PHE A 117 -5.81 3.85 -0.23
CA PHE A 117 -7.02 3.08 0.06
C PHE A 117 -6.80 1.59 -0.26
N PRO A 118 -7.53 0.68 0.41
CA PRO A 118 -7.35 -0.76 0.24
C PRO A 118 -7.83 -1.31 -1.11
N SER A 119 -8.68 -0.59 -1.85
CA SER A 119 -9.15 -1.00 -3.18
C SER A 119 -9.70 0.17 -3.99
N TYR A 120 -9.74 0.03 -5.32
CA TYR A 120 -10.36 1.01 -6.22
C TYR A 120 -11.84 1.24 -5.88
N LYS A 121 -12.59 0.17 -5.64
CA LYS A 121 -14.00 0.25 -5.26
C LYS A 121 -14.19 1.11 -4.01
N TYR A 122 -13.38 0.88 -2.98
CA TYR A 122 -13.47 1.65 -1.74
C TYR A 122 -13.07 3.12 -1.94
N ALA A 123 -12.00 3.38 -2.71
CA ALA A 123 -11.58 4.73 -3.05
C ALA A 123 -12.69 5.51 -3.79
N GLU A 124 -13.40 4.87 -4.72
CA GLU A 124 -14.53 5.45 -5.44
C GLU A 124 -15.72 5.74 -4.50
N GLU A 125 -16.11 4.79 -3.65
CA GLU A 125 -17.19 4.96 -2.67
C GLU A 125 -16.92 6.13 -1.72
N VAL A 126 -15.71 6.18 -1.17
CA VAL A 126 -15.25 7.24 -0.26
C VAL A 126 -15.23 8.59 -0.99
N SER A 127 -14.63 8.65 -2.18
CA SER A 127 -14.54 9.89 -2.96
C SER A 127 -15.92 10.41 -3.36
N ALA A 128 -16.84 9.54 -3.75
CA ALA A 128 -18.21 9.90 -4.09
C ALA A 128 -18.96 10.46 -2.87
N LEU A 129 -18.81 9.83 -1.70
CA LEU A 129 -19.40 10.31 -0.45
C LEU A 129 -18.82 11.67 -0.04
N TRP A 130 -17.49 11.82 -0.10
CA TRP A 130 -16.80 13.07 0.24
C TRP A 130 -17.16 14.20 -0.70
N SER A 131 -17.38 13.92 -1.99
CA SER A 131 -17.88 14.88 -2.95
C SER A 131 -19.28 15.38 -2.55
N ARG A 132 -20.23 14.45 -2.33
CA ARG A 132 -21.61 14.78 -1.94
C ARG A 132 -21.71 15.54 -0.61
N ARG A 133 -20.82 15.25 0.34
CA ARG A 133 -20.81 15.86 1.68
C ARG A 133 -19.87 17.06 1.81
N GLY A 134 -19.27 17.51 0.71
CA GLY A 134 -18.44 18.72 0.65
C GLY A 134 -17.03 18.58 1.25
N ILE A 135 -16.61 17.37 1.64
CA ILE A 135 -15.27 17.11 2.19
C ILE A 135 -14.19 17.36 1.13
N LEU A 136 -14.40 16.90 -0.12
CA LEU A 136 -13.43 17.18 -1.20
C LEU A 136 -13.27 18.68 -1.45
N GLY A 137 -14.36 19.45 -1.32
CA GLY A 137 -14.30 20.91 -1.41
C GLY A 137 -13.45 21.52 -0.29
N GLN A 138 -13.58 21.05 0.95
CA GLN A 138 -12.76 21.49 2.07
C GLN A 138 -11.28 21.14 1.89
N ILE A 139 -10.97 19.95 1.36
CA ILE A 139 -9.61 19.56 0.99
C ILE A 139 -9.08 20.50 -0.11
N GLY A 140 -9.91 20.77 -1.13
CA GLY A 140 -9.63 21.65 -2.27
C GLY A 140 -9.22 23.08 -1.90
N GLN A 141 -9.63 23.57 -0.73
CA GLN A 141 -9.21 24.87 -0.21
C GLN A 141 -7.73 24.93 0.19
N LYS A 142 -7.10 23.77 0.46
CA LYS A 142 -5.70 23.67 0.91
C LYS A 142 -4.82 22.86 -0.03
N LYS A 143 -5.38 21.88 -0.73
CA LYS A 143 -4.67 20.96 -1.63
C LYS A 143 -5.47 20.73 -2.90
N VAL A 144 -4.81 20.70 -4.05
CA VAL A 144 -5.43 20.20 -5.29
C VAL A 144 -5.54 18.69 -5.22
N VAL A 145 -6.72 18.15 -5.54
CA VAL A 145 -7.02 16.73 -5.41
C VAL A 145 -6.73 16.01 -6.72
N PHE A 146 -5.91 14.96 -6.64
CA PHE A 146 -5.62 14.02 -7.70
C PHE A 146 -6.08 12.62 -7.28
N GLY A 147 -6.44 11.80 -8.26
CA GLY A 147 -6.81 10.41 -8.05
C GLY A 147 -6.06 9.52 -9.02
N GLU A 148 -5.79 8.29 -8.58
CA GLU A 148 -5.19 7.26 -9.41
C GLU A 148 -6.09 6.94 -10.63
N PRO A 149 -5.55 6.96 -11.85
CA PRO A 149 -6.32 6.70 -13.05
C PRO A 149 -6.63 5.21 -13.23
N LYS A 150 -7.73 4.94 -13.93
CA LYS A 150 -8.12 3.57 -14.29
C LYS A 150 -7.23 3.01 -15.38
N ALA A 151 -6.80 3.84 -16.33
CA ALA A 151 -5.95 3.45 -17.43
C ALA A 151 -4.46 3.62 -17.06
N ALA A 152 -3.61 2.72 -17.54
CA ALA A 152 -2.19 2.69 -17.18
C ALA A 152 -1.37 3.78 -17.89
N ASP A 153 -1.78 4.16 -19.09
CA ASP A 153 -1.20 5.22 -19.91
C ASP A 153 -1.43 6.63 -19.33
N GLU A 154 -2.45 6.82 -18.49
CA GLU A 154 -2.73 8.10 -17.83
C GLU A 154 -1.88 8.34 -16.56
N VAL A 155 -1.21 7.30 -16.04
CA VAL A 155 -0.48 7.35 -14.76
C VAL A 155 0.59 8.44 -14.77
N GLU A 156 1.41 8.49 -15.82
CA GLU A 156 2.51 9.45 -15.94
C GLU A 156 1.99 10.88 -16.01
N SER A 157 0.90 11.11 -16.75
CA SER A 157 0.26 12.43 -16.88
C SER A 157 -0.28 12.94 -15.54
N VAL A 158 -0.95 12.09 -14.76
CA VAL A 158 -1.45 12.48 -13.43
C VAL A 158 -0.30 12.78 -12.47
N LEU A 159 0.77 11.99 -12.49
CA LEU A 159 1.95 12.25 -11.65
C LEU A 159 2.67 13.53 -12.04
N ALA A 160 2.81 13.81 -13.34
CA ALA A 160 3.39 15.04 -13.83
C ALA A 160 2.61 16.26 -13.34
N ARG A 161 1.27 16.22 -13.41
CA ARG A 161 0.41 17.29 -12.90
C ARG A 161 0.46 17.43 -11.38
N TYR A 162 0.53 16.32 -10.65
CA TYR A 162 0.72 16.32 -9.20
C TYR A 162 2.02 17.00 -8.79
N LYS A 163 3.14 16.66 -9.45
CA LYS A 163 4.46 17.27 -9.24
C LYS A 163 4.44 18.76 -9.57
N ALA A 164 3.93 19.11 -10.75
CA ALA A 164 3.85 20.50 -11.20
C ALA A 164 3.02 21.37 -10.24
N GLN A 165 1.94 20.84 -9.65
CA GLN A 165 1.18 21.56 -8.64
C GLN A 165 2.00 21.85 -7.37
N ILE A 166 2.78 20.89 -6.89
CA ILE A 166 3.61 21.07 -5.67
C ILE A 166 4.76 22.05 -5.92
N GLU A 167 5.30 22.05 -7.14
CA GLU A 167 6.38 22.94 -7.57
C GLU A 167 5.90 24.33 -8.01
N SER A 168 4.57 24.52 -8.15
CA SER A 168 3.98 25.78 -8.60
C SER A 168 4.28 26.93 -7.63
N GLU A 169 4.80 28.03 -8.16
CA GLU A 169 4.97 29.28 -7.42
C GLU A 169 3.71 30.16 -7.46
N SER A 170 2.82 29.92 -8.43
CA SER A 170 1.62 30.75 -8.65
C SER A 170 0.41 30.31 -7.81
N ASP A 171 0.36 29.03 -7.43
CA ASP A 171 -0.65 28.49 -6.53
C ASP A 171 0.05 27.94 -5.28
N PRO A 172 -0.10 28.61 -4.12
CA PRO A 172 0.57 28.18 -2.89
C PRO A 172 -0.02 26.89 -2.31
N ARG A 173 -1.11 26.36 -2.88
CA ARG A 173 -1.68 25.08 -2.45
C ARG A 173 -0.77 23.93 -2.88
N GLY A 174 -0.52 23.03 -1.94
CA GLY A 174 0.05 21.73 -2.25
C GLY A 174 -0.92 20.82 -3.00
N ALA A 175 -0.59 19.54 -3.07
CA ALA A 175 -1.43 18.54 -3.72
C ALA A 175 -1.71 17.36 -2.79
N ILE A 176 -2.84 16.70 -3.01
CA ILE A 176 -3.17 15.42 -2.41
C ILE A 176 -3.47 14.40 -3.49
N LEU A 177 -2.89 13.21 -3.37
CA LEU A 177 -3.06 12.11 -4.30
C LEU A 177 -3.76 10.94 -3.60
N PHE A 178 -4.90 10.51 -4.14
CA PHE A 178 -5.61 9.32 -3.71
C PHE A 178 -5.17 8.12 -4.56
N CYS A 179 -4.53 7.15 -3.90
CA CYS A 179 -4.00 5.93 -4.49
C CYS A 179 -4.65 4.69 -3.90
N VAL A 180 -4.44 3.56 -4.55
CA VAL A 180 -4.82 2.23 -4.08
C VAL A 180 -3.57 1.44 -3.74
N VAL A 181 -3.56 0.73 -2.60
CA VAL A 181 -2.47 -0.17 -2.26
C VAL A 181 -2.42 -1.33 -3.26
N GLY A 182 -1.24 -1.62 -3.82
CA GLY A 182 -1.09 -2.59 -4.91
C GLY A 182 -1.66 -2.09 -6.24
N GLY A 183 -2.07 -0.81 -6.31
CA GLY A 183 -2.47 -0.14 -7.53
C GLY A 183 -1.27 0.27 -8.39
N LYS A 184 -1.57 0.84 -9.55
CA LYS A 184 -0.59 1.27 -10.55
C LYS A 184 0.32 2.37 -10.03
N MET A 185 -0.16 3.15 -9.06
CA MET A 185 0.61 4.24 -8.44
C MET A 185 1.28 3.86 -7.11
N SER A 186 1.20 2.59 -6.69
CA SER A 186 1.79 2.14 -5.43
C SER A 186 3.17 1.49 -5.59
N GLU A 187 3.54 1.09 -6.80
CA GLU A 187 4.80 0.42 -7.11
C GLU A 187 5.63 1.26 -8.10
N GLY A 188 6.95 1.30 -7.91
CA GLY A 188 7.88 1.97 -8.83
C GLY A 188 7.89 3.51 -8.79
N ILE A 189 7.01 4.15 -8.01
CA ILE A 189 6.96 5.60 -7.86
C ILE A 189 7.72 6.04 -6.61
N ASN A 190 8.64 6.98 -6.80
CA ASN A 190 9.37 7.62 -5.71
C ASN A 190 8.74 8.99 -5.38
N PHE A 191 8.04 9.08 -4.25
CA PHE A 191 7.57 10.34 -3.69
C PHE A 191 8.68 10.99 -2.84
N SER A 192 9.66 11.58 -3.51
CA SER A 192 10.78 12.23 -2.83
C SER A 192 10.39 13.57 -2.20
N ASP A 193 10.89 13.80 -0.97
CA ASP A 193 10.88 15.08 -0.27
C ASP A 193 9.51 15.79 -0.24
N ARG A 194 9.33 16.88 -1.00
CA ARG A 194 8.08 17.66 -1.08
C ARG A 194 6.91 16.84 -1.64
N LEU A 195 7.16 15.82 -2.44
CA LEU A 195 6.13 15.02 -3.09
C LEU A 195 5.35 14.11 -2.14
N GLY A 196 5.86 13.86 -0.93
CA GLY A 196 5.26 12.91 0.02
C GLY A 196 5.52 13.29 1.48
N ARG A 197 5.19 14.53 1.87
CA ARG A 197 5.38 15.01 3.25
C ARG A 197 4.50 14.31 4.28
N CYS A 198 3.37 13.76 3.84
CA CYS A 198 2.53 12.87 4.65
C CYS A 198 1.99 11.74 3.78
N VAL A 199 2.09 10.52 4.30
CA VAL A 199 1.44 9.34 3.74
C VAL A 199 0.39 8.85 4.72
N VAL A 200 -0.85 8.74 4.27
CA VAL A 200 -1.98 8.23 5.03
C VAL A 200 -2.35 6.87 4.46
N LEU A 201 -2.36 5.84 5.30
CA LEU A 201 -2.82 4.51 4.93
C LEU A 201 -4.19 4.26 5.57
N ALA A 202 -5.26 4.25 4.77
CA ALA A 202 -6.63 4.12 5.24
C ALA A 202 -7.00 2.64 5.46
N GLY A 203 -6.62 2.11 6.61
CA GLY A 203 -6.77 0.69 6.95
C GLY A 203 -5.58 -0.14 6.48
N LEU A 204 -5.62 -1.45 6.73
CA LEU A 204 -4.56 -2.35 6.28
C LEU A 204 -4.99 -3.09 5.00
N PRO A 205 -4.09 -3.23 4.01
CA PRO A 205 -4.36 -3.96 2.78
C PRO A 205 -4.35 -5.47 3.05
N TYR A 206 -5.41 -5.97 3.69
CA TYR A 206 -5.56 -7.42 3.86
C TYR A 206 -5.99 -8.06 2.54
N PRO A 207 -5.41 -9.22 2.18
CA PRO A 207 -5.84 -9.96 1.01
C PRO A 207 -7.27 -10.46 1.21
N ASN A 208 -7.98 -10.69 0.11
CA ASN A 208 -9.35 -11.17 0.16
C ASN A 208 -9.39 -12.62 0.64
N ILE A 209 -9.98 -12.88 1.81
CA ILE A 209 -10.11 -14.23 2.37
C ILE A 209 -11.00 -15.16 1.53
N TYR A 210 -11.84 -14.61 0.64
CA TYR A 210 -12.65 -15.40 -0.29
C TYR A 210 -11.93 -15.74 -1.59
N ASP A 211 -10.69 -15.25 -1.77
CA ASP A 211 -9.86 -15.62 -2.90
C ASP A 211 -9.46 -17.10 -2.78
N GLN A 212 -9.86 -17.89 -3.77
CA GLN A 212 -9.54 -19.32 -3.81
C GLN A 212 -8.02 -19.54 -3.88
N GLU A 213 -7.28 -18.69 -4.60
CA GLU A 213 -5.83 -18.81 -4.70
C GLU A 213 -5.16 -18.63 -3.34
N LEU A 214 -5.60 -17.62 -2.58
CA LEU A 214 -5.11 -17.40 -1.22
C LEU A 214 -5.40 -18.61 -0.32
N ASN A 215 -6.62 -19.15 -0.39
CA ASN A 215 -7.03 -20.29 0.42
C ASN A 215 -6.21 -21.55 0.10
N GLU A 216 -5.96 -21.83 -1.18
CA GLU A 216 -5.11 -22.95 -1.61
C GLU A 216 -3.65 -22.74 -1.18
N ARG A 217 -3.12 -21.52 -1.30
CA ARG A 217 -1.77 -21.19 -0.82
C ARG A 217 -1.64 -21.34 0.69
N LEU A 218 -2.63 -20.90 1.46
CA LEU A 218 -2.66 -21.06 2.91
C LEU A 218 -2.73 -22.55 3.31
N ARG A 219 -3.54 -23.35 2.60
CA ARG A 219 -3.59 -24.81 2.82
C ARG A 219 -2.22 -25.45 2.60
N TYR A 220 -1.59 -25.16 1.46
CA TYR A 220 -0.25 -25.66 1.16
C TYR A 220 0.79 -25.24 2.21
N LEU A 221 0.81 -23.96 2.60
CA LEU A 221 1.75 -23.48 3.63
C LEU A 221 1.52 -24.16 4.99
N ASN A 222 0.26 -24.38 5.39
CA ASN A 222 -0.05 -25.09 6.64
C ASN A 222 0.43 -26.54 6.60
N GLU A 223 0.28 -27.25 5.48
CA GLU A 223 0.79 -28.62 5.31
C GLU A 223 2.32 -28.67 5.38
N VAL A 224 2.99 -27.74 4.70
CA VAL A 224 4.46 -27.64 4.68
C VAL A 224 5.03 -27.26 6.05
N SER A 225 4.36 -26.36 6.77
CA SER A 225 4.74 -25.97 8.13
C SER A 225 4.49 -27.07 9.15
N ALA A 226 3.42 -27.86 9.02
CA ALA A 226 3.12 -28.98 9.93
C ALA A 226 4.02 -30.20 9.72
N GLY A 227 4.57 -30.38 8.52
CA GLY A 227 5.48 -31.48 8.18
C GLY A 227 6.96 -31.21 8.48
N ARG A 228 7.31 -30.05 9.04
CA ARG A 228 8.69 -29.68 9.39
C ARG A 228 8.84 -29.69 10.92
N PRO A 229 9.83 -30.41 11.49
CA PRO A 229 10.09 -30.43 12.93
C PRO A 229 10.49 -29.06 13.48
#